data_AF-A0A2Y8ZWR9-F1
#
_entry.id   AF-A0A2Y8ZWR9-F1
#
_cell.length_a   1.000
_cell.length_b   1.000
_cell.length_c   1.000
_cell.angle_alpha   90.00
_cell.angle_beta   90.00
_cell.angle_gamma   90.00
#
_symmetry.space_group_name_H-M   'P 1'
#
loop_
_entity.id
_entity.type
_entity.pdbx_description
1 polymer ?
#
loop_
_entity_poly.entity_id
_entity_poly.type
_entity_poly.pdbx_seq_one_letter_code
_entity_poly.pdbx_strand_id
1 'polypeptide(L)'
;MTSSRHSAQAVGRRVCEALDPVLVPHGFQAGQVGVGTDVGVTFCSPGGEFSRRFPHLASWMDLDHPAACVDLAVYAHPEPARLVQVRLEGRELDDVAGRSGNHAAGRADGVGLPMEEGLERLAATVAALLLEGSPHE
;
A
#
# COMPACT_ATOMS: atom_id res chain seq x y z
N MET A 1 20.27 -17.39 14.91
CA MET A 1 19.83 -16.51 13.80
C MET A 1 18.43 -16.85 13.26
N THR A 2 17.76 -17.91 13.72
CA THR A 2 16.39 -18.29 13.32
C THR A 2 15.29 -17.36 13.86
N SER A 3 15.51 -16.72 15.01
CA SER A 3 14.48 -15.88 15.67
C SER A 3 14.06 -14.64 14.88
N SER A 4 14.98 -14.01 14.14
CA SER A 4 14.73 -12.76 13.39
C SER A 4 13.97 -13.00 12.07
N ARG A 5 14.15 -14.16 11.43
CA ARG A 5 13.39 -14.50 10.22
C ARG A 5 11.92 -14.83 10.54
N HIS A 6 11.67 -15.48 11.67
CA HIS A 6 10.31 -15.77 12.14
C HIS A 6 9.55 -14.49 12.52
N SER A 7 10.22 -13.51 13.14
CA SER A 7 9.60 -12.20 13.43
C SER A 7 9.32 -11.41 12.15
N ALA A 8 10.24 -11.43 11.17
CA ALA A 8 10.05 -10.78 9.87
C ALA A 8 8.84 -11.36 9.08
N GLN A 9 8.70 -12.69 9.05
CA GLN A 9 7.55 -13.32 8.40
C GLN A 9 6.22 -13.00 9.12
N ALA A 10 6.23 -12.95 10.46
CA ALA A 10 5.05 -12.57 11.23
C ALA A 10 4.64 -11.11 10.97
N VAL A 11 5.61 -10.21 10.80
CA VAL A 11 5.38 -8.82 10.40
C VAL A 11 4.76 -8.75 9.00
N GLY A 12 5.32 -9.44 8.01
CA GLY A 12 4.75 -9.46 6.66
C GLY A 12 3.33 -9.98 6.63
N ARG A 13 3.05 -11.05 7.39
CA ARG A 13 1.69 -11.59 7.51
C ARG A 13 0.71 -10.59 8.11
N ARG A 14 1.10 -9.84 9.16
CA ARG A 14 0.25 -8.79 9.74
C ARG A 14 -0.10 -7.69 8.74
N VAL A 15 0.87 -7.28 7.92
CA VAL A 15 0.62 -6.29 6.86
C VAL A 15 -0.41 -6.83 5.86
N CYS A 16 -0.28 -8.08 5.41
CA CYS A 16 -1.28 -8.72 4.55
C CYS A 16 -2.65 -8.81 5.22
N GLU A 17 -2.72 -9.31 6.46
CA GLU A 17 -3.97 -9.45 7.24
C GLU A 17 -4.71 -8.11 7.40
N ALA A 18 -3.98 -7.01 7.55
CA ALA A 18 -4.56 -5.68 7.69
C ALA A 18 -5.02 -5.07 6.35
N LEU A 19 -4.28 -5.29 5.26
CA LEU A 19 -4.50 -4.58 4.00
C LEU A 19 -5.21 -5.40 2.92
N ASP A 20 -5.12 -6.74 2.93
CA ASP A 20 -5.85 -7.58 1.98
C ASP A 20 -7.37 -7.29 1.99
N PRO A 21 -8.04 -7.13 3.16
CA PRO A 21 -9.46 -6.81 3.21
C PRO A 21 -9.82 -5.44 2.62
N VAL A 22 -8.86 -4.52 2.56
CA VAL A 22 -9.04 -3.16 2.00
C VAL A 22 -8.72 -3.13 0.50
N LEU A 23 -7.66 -3.82 0.08
CA LEU A 23 -7.12 -3.71 -1.28
C LEU A 23 -7.77 -4.69 -2.26
N VAL A 24 -8.01 -5.93 -1.84
CA VAL A 24 -8.51 -6.99 -2.73
C VAL A 24 -9.89 -6.66 -3.33
N PRO A 25 -10.87 -6.12 -2.57
CA PRO A 25 -12.16 -5.70 -3.16
C PRO A 25 -12.01 -4.65 -4.28
N HIS A 26 -10.92 -3.87 -4.22
CA HIS A 26 -10.62 -2.79 -5.15
C HIS A 26 -9.78 -3.23 -6.36
N GLY A 27 -9.52 -4.53 -6.53
CA GLY A 27 -8.87 -5.09 -7.72
C GLY A 27 -7.35 -5.28 -7.57
N PHE A 28 -6.82 -5.22 -6.36
CA PHE A 28 -5.45 -5.65 -6.06
C PHE A 28 -5.41 -7.15 -5.77
N GLN A 29 -4.25 -7.76 -6.03
CA GLN A 29 -3.92 -9.09 -5.58
C GLN A 29 -3.49 -9.08 -4.10
N ALA A 30 -3.66 -10.21 -3.43
CA ALA A 30 -3.23 -10.38 -2.05
C ALA A 30 -1.71 -10.17 -1.91
N GLY A 31 -1.30 -9.59 -0.77
CA GLY A 31 0.05 -9.13 -0.54
C GLY A 31 1.12 -10.24 -0.66
N GLN A 32 2.20 -9.95 -1.37
CA GLN A 32 3.35 -10.83 -1.51
C GLN A 32 4.50 -10.37 -0.62
N VAL A 33 4.95 -11.23 0.30
CA VAL A 33 5.97 -10.88 1.30
C VAL A 33 7.38 -11.18 0.80
N GLY A 34 8.24 -10.16 0.80
CA GLY A 34 9.69 -10.25 0.62
C GLY A 34 10.43 -9.93 1.93
N VAL A 35 11.35 -10.80 2.35
CA VAL A 35 12.13 -10.60 3.58
C VAL A 35 13.58 -10.27 3.25
N GLY A 36 13.99 -9.04 3.54
CA GLY A 36 15.37 -8.54 3.46
C GLY A 36 15.84 -7.99 4.82
N THR A 37 16.55 -6.87 4.80
CA THR A 37 16.83 -6.08 6.02
C THR A 37 15.54 -5.57 6.65
N ASP A 38 14.64 -5.08 5.81
CA ASP A 38 13.25 -4.78 6.14
C ASP A 38 12.32 -5.80 5.49
N VAL A 39 11.08 -5.84 5.96
CA VAL A 39 10.00 -6.63 5.38
C VAL A 39 9.29 -5.79 4.35
N GLY A 40 9.30 -6.22 3.09
CA GLY A 40 8.51 -5.62 2.01
C GLY A 40 7.26 -6.45 1.76
N VAL A 41 6.12 -5.81 1.55
CA VAL A 41 4.88 -6.44 1.10
C VAL A 41 4.36 -5.66 -0.11
N THR A 42 4.19 -6.35 -1.24
CA THR A 42 3.70 -5.74 -2.48
C THR A 42 2.30 -6.25 -2.80
N PHE A 43 1.40 -5.32 -3.11
CA PHE A 43 0.06 -5.58 -3.63
C PHE A 43 0.00 -5.04 -5.06
N CYS A 44 -0.33 -5.89 -6.03
CA CYS A 44 -0.32 -5.54 -7.45
C CYS A 44 -1.76 -5.49 -8.01
N SER A 45 -2.10 -4.47 -8.78
CA SER A 45 -3.34 -4.40 -9.56
C SER A 45 -3.02 -4.26 -11.06
N PRO A 46 -3.70 -4.98 -11.97
CA PRO A 46 -3.49 -4.79 -13.41
C PRO A 46 -3.75 -3.33 -13.82
N GLY A 47 -2.80 -2.71 -14.52
CA GLY A 47 -2.83 -1.27 -14.82
C GLY A 47 -4.08 -0.81 -15.56
N GLY A 48 -4.54 -1.60 -16.55
CA GLY A 48 -5.80 -1.31 -17.25
C GLY A 48 -7.05 -1.46 -16.39
N GLU A 49 -7.02 -2.26 -15.34
CA GLU A 49 -8.11 -2.34 -14.36
C GLU A 49 -8.05 -1.18 -13.38
N PHE A 50 -6.86 -0.91 -12.84
CA PHE A 50 -6.61 0.19 -11.92
C PHE A 50 -6.98 1.54 -12.54
N SER A 51 -6.59 1.80 -13.79
CA SER A 51 -6.89 3.07 -14.47
C SER A 51 -8.37 3.31 -14.72
N ARG A 52 -9.13 2.24 -14.99
CA ARG A 52 -10.60 2.32 -15.14
C ARG A 52 -11.30 2.57 -13.80
N ARG A 53 -10.83 1.92 -12.74
CA ARG A 53 -11.44 2.05 -11.40
C ARG A 53 -11.03 3.35 -10.71
N PHE A 54 -9.80 3.81 -10.91
CA PHE A 54 -9.20 4.96 -10.22
C PHE A 54 -8.55 5.95 -11.19
N PRO A 55 -9.29 6.54 -12.14
CA PRO A 55 -8.73 7.37 -13.21
C PRO A 55 -7.95 8.58 -12.67
N HIS A 56 -8.37 9.16 -11.54
CA HIS A 56 -7.67 10.28 -10.91
C HIS A 56 -6.31 9.85 -10.35
N LEU A 57 -6.24 8.69 -9.69
CA LEU A 57 -4.98 8.14 -9.16
C LEU A 57 -4.04 7.70 -10.28
N ALA A 58 -4.58 7.17 -11.38
CA ALA A 58 -3.82 6.71 -12.54
C ALA A 58 -3.34 7.84 -13.46
N SER A 59 -3.84 9.06 -13.30
CA SER A 59 -3.65 10.17 -14.25
C SER A 59 -2.19 10.54 -14.58
N TRP A 60 -1.24 10.15 -13.74
CA TRP A 60 0.20 10.42 -13.90
C TRP A 60 1.02 9.16 -14.22
N MET A 61 0.37 7.99 -14.28
CA MET A 61 1.01 6.69 -14.52
C MET A 61 1.00 6.36 -16.02
N ASP A 62 2.07 5.74 -16.51
CA ASP A 62 2.11 5.16 -17.85
C ASP A 62 1.61 3.72 -17.80
N LEU A 63 0.31 3.53 -18.06
CA LEU A 63 -0.37 2.23 -18.00
C LEU A 63 -0.82 1.74 -19.38
N ASP A 64 -0.26 2.30 -20.45
CA ASP A 64 -0.62 1.98 -21.84
C ASP A 64 -0.16 0.57 -22.24
N HIS A 65 0.80 0.00 -21.50
CA HIS A 65 1.26 -1.36 -21.73
C HIS A 65 0.26 -2.40 -21.17
N PRO A 66 -0.14 -3.43 -21.94
CA PRO A 66 -1.11 -4.45 -21.48
C PRO A 66 -0.67 -5.24 -20.25
N ALA A 67 0.63 -5.31 -19.99
CA ALA A 67 1.22 -5.96 -18.82
C ALA A 67 1.66 -4.97 -17.72
N ALA A 68 1.26 -3.69 -17.81
CA ALA A 68 1.49 -2.75 -16.73
C ALA A 68 0.77 -3.23 -15.46
N CYS A 69 1.44 -3.15 -14.32
CA CYS A 69 0.84 -3.32 -13.00
C CYS A 69 1.00 -2.00 -12.24
N VAL A 70 0.08 -1.76 -11.31
CA VAL A 70 0.17 -0.75 -10.26
C VAL A 70 0.48 -1.44 -8.94
N ASP A 71 1.66 -1.16 -8.41
CA ASP A 71 2.19 -1.73 -7.18
C ASP A 71 2.00 -0.77 -6.00
N LEU A 72 1.33 -1.25 -4.95
CA LEU A 72 1.42 -0.68 -3.61
C LEU A 72 2.46 -1.49 -2.82
N ALA A 73 3.59 -0.87 -2.49
CA ALA A 73 4.67 -1.45 -1.71
C ALA A 73 4.68 -0.88 -0.29
N VAL A 74 4.58 -1.75 0.70
CA VAL A 74 4.65 -1.44 2.13
C VAL A 74 5.93 -2.02 2.70
N TYR A 75 6.73 -1.18 3.34
CA TYR A 75 7.95 -1.60 3.99
C TYR A 75 7.81 -1.43 5.50
N ALA A 76 8.24 -2.45 6.24
CA ALA A 76 8.21 -2.48 7.69
C ALA A 76 9.54 -2.97 8.27
N HIS A 77 9.97 -2.32 9.33
CA HIS A 77 11.08 -2.79 10.13
C HIS A 77 10.58 -3.86 11.12
N PRO A 78 11.27 -5.01 11.28
CA PRO A 78 10.78 -6.07 12.16
C PRO A 78 11.04 -5.83 13.64
N GLU A 79 12.02 -4.99 14.03
CA GLU A 79 12.41 -4.81 15.44
C GLU A 79 12.96 -3.40 15.79
N PRO A 80 12.22 -2.56 16.55
CA PRO A 80 10.81 -2.73 16.90
C PRO A 80 9.94 -2.69 15.64
N ALA A 81 8.87 -3.50 15.66
CA ALA A 81 7.94 -3.63 14.55
C ALA A 81 7.23 -2.29 14.27
N ARG A 82 7.47 -1.73 13.08
CA ARG A 82 6.86 -0.47 12.62
C ARG A 82 6.88 -0.36 11.10
N LEU A 83 5.93 0.40 10.56
CA LEU A 83 5.98 0.82 9.16
C LEU A 83 7.13 1.82 8.96
N VAL A 84 7.87 1.69 7.87
CA VAL A 84 8.97 2.60 7.53
C VAL A 84 8.71 3.38 6.25
N GLN A 85 7.90 2.83 5.34
CA GLN A 85 7.63 3.46 4.06
C GLN A 85 6.42 2.81 3.38
N VAL A 86 5.64 3.62 2.66
CA VAL A 86 4.53 3.13 1.83
C VAL A 86 4.55 3.86 0.50
N ARG A 87 4.55 3.09 -0.59
CA ARG A 87 4.70 3.61 -1.95
C ARG A 87 3.63 3.06 -2.89
N LEU A 88 3.06 3.92 -3.72
CA LEU A 88 2.24 3.52 -4.87
C LEU A 88 3.00 3.87 -6.15
N GLU A 89 3.29 2.88 -6.98
CA GLU A 89 4.08 3.03 -8.21
C GLU A 89 5.39 3.82 -7.98
N GLY A 90 6.11 3.41 -6.92
CA GLY A 90 7.41 3.98 -6.56
C GLY A 90 7.37 5.37 -5.94
N ARG A 91 6.20 6.00 -5.78
CA ARG A 91 6.03 7.31 -5.12
C ARG A 91 5.51 7.14 -3.71
N GLU A 92 5.96 7.96 -2.77
CA GLU A 92 5.44 7.97 -1.40
C GLU A 92 3.93 8.26 -1.39
N LEU A 93 3.20 7.60 -0.49
CA LEU A 93 1.74 7.72 -0.44
C LEU A 93 1.27 9.17 -0.18
N ASP A 94 2.01 9.92 0.65
CA ASP A 94 1.76 11.35 0.90
C ASP A 94 1.84 12.20 -0.40
N ASP A 95 2.79 11.91 -1.28
CA ASP A 95 2.92 12.60 -2.57
C ASP A 95 1.75 12.27 -3.51
N VAL A 96 1.28 11.02 -3.47
CA VAL A 96 0.14 10.56 -4.27
C VAL A 96 -1.16 11.22 -3.80
N ALA A 97 -1.38 11.26 -2.49
CA ALA A 97 -2.50 11.95 -1.87
C ALA A 97 -2.57 13.44 -2.23
N GLY A 98 -1.41 14.13 -2.19
CA GLY A 98 -1.33 15.54 -2.59
C GLY A 98 -1.69 15.79 -4.06
N ARG A 99 -1.43 14.81 -4.95
CA ARG A 99 -1.72 14.91 -6.39
C ARG A 99 -3.17 14.59 -6.74
N SER A 100 -3.81 13.71 -5.99
CA SER A 100 -5.23 13.38 -6.17
C SER A 100 -6.18 14.43 -5.61
N GLY A 101 -5.66 15.46 -4.92
CA GLY A 101 -6.47 16.44 -4.21
C GLY A 101 -6.97 15.95 -2.85
N ASN A 102 -6.56 14.74 -2.43
CA ASN A 102 -6.86 14.19 -1.12
C ASN A 102 -5.87 14.71 -0.07
N HIS A 103 -6.11 15.94 0.40
CA HIS A 103 -5.29 16.54 1.46
C HIS A 103 -5.56 15.95 2.85
N ALA A 104 -6.63 15.18 3.04
CA ALA A 104 -6.93 14.51 4.31
C ALA A 104 -5.97 13.33 4.58
N ALA A 105 -5.41 12.73 3.52
CA ALA A 105 -4.44 11.65 3.61
C ALA A 105 -2.99 12.10 3.95
N GLY A 106 -2.69 13.41 3.90
CA GLY A 106 -1.34 13.92 4.19
C GLY A 106 -0.97 13.75 5.67
N ARG A 107 -0.01 12.86 5.96
CA ARG A 107 0.45 12.35 7.28
C ARG A 107 -0.34 11.20 7.91
N ALA A 108 -1.23 10.54 7.17
CA ALA A 108 -2.07 9.47 7.70
C ALA A 108 -1.60 8.05 7.32
N ASP A 109 -0.44 7.90 6.68
CA ASP A 109 0.07 6.59 6.21
C ASP A 109 0.58 5.66 7.33
N GLY A 110 0.68 6.16 8.57
CA GLY A 110 1.10 5.38 9.73
C GLY A 110 2.61 5.11 9.82
N VAL A 111 3.43 5.70 8.94
CA VAL A 111 4.89 5.51 8.96
C VAL A 111 5.50 6.03 10.27
N GLY A 112 6.41 5.23 10.85
CA GLY A 112 7.11 5.54 12.09
C GLY A 112 6.34 5.20 13.37
N LEU A 113 5.05 4.86 13.27
CA LEU A 113 4.24 4.42 14.41
C LEU A 113 4.47 2.94 14.75
N PRO A 114 4.16 2.50 15.99
CA PRO A 114 4.10 1.08 16.31
C PRO A 114 3.22 0.32 15.32
N MET A 115 3.62 -0.90 14.96
CA MET A 115 3.00 -1.67 13.86
C MET A 115 1.48 -1.63 13.82
N GLU A 116 0.80 -1.95 14.93
CA GLU A 116 -0.67 -2.03 14.96
C GLU A 116 -1.33 -0.67 14.68
N GLU A 117 -0.83 0.40 15.30
CA GLU A 117 -1.32 1.77 15.06
C GLU A 117 -0.99 2.24 13.64
N GLY A 118 0.20 1.90 13.14
CA GLY A 118 0.61 2.20 11.77
C GLY A 118 -0.29 1.53 10.73
N LEU A 119 -0.60 0.25 10.92
CA LEU A 119 -1.47 -0.51 10.02
C LEU A 119 -2.91 -0.02 10.04
N GLU A 120 -3.46 0.31 11.21
CA GLU A 120 -4.81 0.87 11.31
C GLU A 120 -4.93 2.18 10.52
N ARG A 121 -3.95 3.08 10.69
CA ARG A 121 -3.93 4.36 9.95
C ARG A 121 -3.71 4.15 8.46
N LEU A 122 -2.79 3.26 8.09
CA LEU A 122 -2.55 2.95 6.69
C LEU A 122 -3.79 2.39 6.01
N ALA A 123 -4.47 1.43 6.64
CA ALA A 123 -5.69 0.82 6.11
C ALA A 123 -6.78 1.88 5.88
N ALA A 124 -6.97 2.80 6.84
CA ALA A 124 -7.92 3.90 6.70
C ALA A 124 -7.54 4.86 5.55
N THR A 125 -6.26 5.21 5.43
CA THR A 125 -5.75 6.12 4.39
C THR A 125 -5.89 5.52 2.99
N VAL A 126 -5.52 4.25 2.83
CA VAL A 126 -5.68 3.53 1.56
C VAL A 126 -7.15 3.40 1.19
N ALA A 127 -8.03 3.06 2.16
CA ALA A 127 -9.45 3.00 1.92
C ALA A 127 -10.01 4.35 1.43
N ALA A 128 -9.63 5.45 2.07
CA ALA A 128 -10.04 6.80 1.66
C ALA A 128 -9.54 7.15 0.25
N LEU A 129 -8.27 6.86 -0.06
CA LEU A 129 -7.69 7.10 -1.39
C LEU A 129 -8.43 6.34 -2.49
N LEU A 130 -8.79 5.08 -2.26
CA LEU A 130 -9.50 4.26 -3.24
C LEU A 130 -10.96 4.66 -3.39
N LEU A 131 -11.62 5.08 -2.30
CA LEU A 131 -13.01 5.58 -2.35
C LEU A 131 -13.10 6.90 -3.12
N GLU A 132 -12.21 7.85 -2.85
CA GLU A 132 -12.18 9.14 -3.56
C GLU A 132 -11.66 9.00 -5.00
N GLY A 133 -10.79 8.03 -5.24
CA GLY A 133 -10.29 7.74 -6.58
C GLY A 133 -11.34 7.12 -7.50
N SER A 134 -12.42 6.56 -6.94
CA SER A 134 -13.49 5.90 -7.69
C SER A 134 -14.37 6.92 -8.41
N PRO A 135 -14.83 6.66 -9.65
CA PRO A 135 -15.81 7.53 -10.29
C PRO A 135 -17.10 7.55 -9.45
N HIS A 136 -17.58 8.75 -9.11
CA HIS A 136 -18.92 8.91 -8.56
C HIS A 136 -19.93 8.52 -9.64
N GLU A 137 -20.68 7.44 -9.42
CA GLU A 137 -21.86 7.11 -10.24
C GLU A 137 -22.97 8.16 -10.10
#